data_AF-A0A924C4D9-F1
#
_entry.id   AF-A0A924C4D9-F1
#
_cell.length_a   1.000
_cell.length_b   1.000
_cell.length_c   1.000
_cell.angle_alpha   90.00
_cell.angle_beta   90.00
_cell.angle_gamma   90.00
#
_symmetry.space_group_name_H-M   'P 1'
#
loop_
_entity.id
_entity.type
_entity.pdbx_description
1 polymer ?
#
loop_
_entity_poly.entity_id
_entity_poly.type
_entity_poly.pdbx_seq_one_letter_code
_entity_poly.pdbx_strand_id
1 'polypeptide(L)'
;MSSLPSPVLVKAYLLDLQARIVAALETVDGQPFGSDAWQRPEGGGGISRIIEEGNVFERGGVGFSHVMGKNLPPSAAANRPEIAGRNWEAMGVSLVMHPRNPYAPTVHMNVR
;
A
#
# COMPACT_ATOMS: atom_id res chain seq x y z
N MET A 1 -11.87 18.29 -21.28
CA MET A 1 -10.63 17.47 -21.26
C MET A 1 -10.38 17.08 -19.82
N SER A 2 -10.50 15.79 -19.48
CA SER A 2 -10.17 15.32 -18.12
C SER A 2 -8.65 15.42 -17.95
N SER A 3 -8.18 16.27 -17.06
CA SER A 3 -6.75 16.32 -16.71
C SER A 3 -6.38 14.99 -16.05
N LEU A 4 -5.31 14.33 -16.52
CA LEU A 4 -4.79 13.13 -15.87
C LEU A 4 -4.54 13.43 -14.38
N PRO A 5 -4.87 12.50 -13.46
CA PRO A 5 -4.61 12.70 -12.04
C PRO A 5 -3.12 12.94 -11.82
N SER A 6 -2.78 14.00 -11.08
CA SER A 6 -1.39 14.30 -10.73
C SER A 6 -0.85 13.20 -9.81
N PRO A 7 0.30 12.57 -10.13
CA PRO A 7 0.92 11.57 -9.26
C PRO A 7 1.17 12.06 -7.83
N VAL A 8 1.44 13.37 -7.67
CA VAL A 8 1.60 14.01 -6.36
C VAL A 8 0.29 13.99 -5.57
N LEU A 9 -0.84 14.30 -6.22
CA LEU A 9 -2.15 14.28 -5.58
C LEU A 9 -2.59 12.85 -5.24
N VAL A 10 -2.32 11.88 -6.13
CA VAL A 10 -2.60 10.47 -5.86
C VAL A 10 -1.76 9.96 -4.68
N LYS A 11 -0.48 10.29 -4.63
CA LYS A 11 0.39 9.95 -3.50
C LYS A 11 -0.13 10.51 -2.18
N ALA A 12 -0.51 11.79 -2.16
CA ALA A 12 -1.07 12.43 -0.97
C ALA A 12 -2.35 11.73 -0.50
N TYR A 13 -3.25 11.43 -1.44
CA TYR A 13 -4.47 10.67 -1.15
C TYR A 13 -4.19 9.28 -0.59
N LEU A 14 -3.24 8.53 -1.17
CA LEU A 14 -2.92 7.18 -0.72
C LEU A 14 -2.25 7.14 0.67
N LEU A 15 -1.38 8.10 0.97
CA LEU A 15 -0.81 8.26 2.31
C LEU A 15 -1.89 8.57 3.35
N ASP A 16 -2.81 9.49 3.03
CA ASP A 16 -3.96 9.80 3.89
C ASP A 16 -4.90 8.59 4.06
N LEU A 17 -5.14 7.83 2.98
CA LEU A 17 -5.96 6.62 3.02
C LEU A 17 -5.35 5.57 3.96
N GLN A 18 -4.04 5.31 3.88
CA GLN A 18 -3.37 4.41 4.82
C GLN A 18 -3.55 4.91 6.26
N ALA A 19 -3.31 6.20 6.50
CA ALA A 19 -3.41 6.79 7.84
C ALA A 19 -4.82 6.65 8.43
N ARG A 20 -5.87 6.95 7.66
CA ARG A 20 -7.27 6.81 8.10
C ARG A 20 -7.66 5.37 8.36
N ILE A 21 -7.25 4.43 7.50
CA ILE A 21 -7.50 3.00 7.71
C ILE A 21 -6.83 2.54 9.01
N VAL A 22 -5.55 2.85 9.20
CA VAL A 22 -4.82 2.43 10.40
C VAL A 22 -5.41 3.05 11.65
N ALA A 23 -5.74 4.35 11.66
CA ALA A 23 -6.38 4.98 12.81
C ALA A 23 -7.73 4.34 13.19
N ALA A 24 -8.54 3.96 12.19
CA ALA A 24 -9.80 3.25 12.42
C ALA A 24 -9.57 1.84 12.99
N LEU A 25 -8.58 1.10 12.48
CA LEU A 25 -8.22 -0.22 12.97
C LEU A 25 -7.64 -0.18 14.38
N GLU A 26 -6.77 0.79 14.68
CA GLU A 26 -6.21 1.03 16.03
C GLU A 26 -7.33 1.38 17.03
N THR A 27 -8.36 2.13 16.60
CA THR A 27 -9.54 2.42 17.45
C THR A 27 -10.33 1.16 17.78
N VAL A 28 -10.48 0.23 16.81
CA VAL A 28 -11.19 -1.04 17.01
C VAL A 28 -10.38 -2.01 17.86
N ASP A 29 -9.08 -2.11 17.63
CA ASP A 29 -8.20 -3.04 18.34
C ASP A 29 -7.83 -2.54 19.75
N GLY A 30 -7.63 -1.23 19.91
CA GLY A 30 -7.11 -0.62 21.12
C GLY A 30 -5.59 -0.73 21.27
N GLN A 31 -4.87 -1.26 20.27
CA GLN A 31 -3.41 -1.27 20.21
C GLN A 31 -2.90 -0.52 18.97
N PRO A 32 -1.71 0.12 19.05
CA PRO A 32 -1.12 0.82 17.93
C PRO A 32 -0.51 -0.16 16.90
N PHE A 33 -0.47 0.25 15.63
CA PHE A 33 0.29 -0.45 14.61
C PHE A 33 1.76 -0.02 14.67
N GLY A 34 2.67 -0.98 14.58
CA GLY A 34 4.08 -0.71 14.28
C GLY A 34 4.22 -0.03 12.92
N SER A 35 5.21 0.84 12.78
CA SER A 35 5.46 1.59 11.54
C SER A 35 6.91 1.46 11.11
N ASP A 36 7.11 0.97 9.89
CA ASP A 36 8.42 0.83 9.27
C ASP A 36 8.45 1.55 7.91
N ALA A 37 9.33 2.55 7.80
CA ALA A 37 9.54 3.30 6.58
C ALA A 37 10.82 2.81 5.90
N TRP A 38 10.70 2.45 4.63
CA TRP A 38 11.79 1.83 3.87
C TRP A 38 11.96 2.50 2.51
N GLN A 39 13.14 2.30 1.91
CA GLN A 39 13.52 2.86 0.62
C GLN A 39 14.11 1.77 -0.27
N ARG A 40 13.95 1.88 -1.59
CA ARG A 40 14.64 0.99 -2.56
C ARG A 40 15.86 1.70 -3.13
N PRO A 41 17.00 1.02 -3.29
CA PRO A 41 18.16 1.57 -4.00
C PRO A 41 17.83 2.04 -5.43
N GLU A 42 16.85 1.39 -6.08
CA GLU A 42 16.41 1.71 -7.45
C GLU A 42 15.51 2.95 -7.54
N GLY A 43 14.98 3.44 -6.41
CA GLY A 43 14.11 4.61 -6.34
C GLY A 43 12.77 4.34 -5.65
N GLY A 44 12.33 5.32 -4.87
CA GLY A 44 11.09 5.25 -4.10
C GLY A 44 11.21 4.45 -2.81
N GLY A 45 10.10 3.91 -2.32
CA GLY A 45 10.01 3.25 -1.03
C GLY A 45 8.57 3.00 -0.59
N GLY A 46 8.38 2.89 0.72
CA GLY A 46 7.05 2.66 1.29
C GLY A 46 7.02 2.80 2.80
N ILE A 47 5.81 2.62 3.33
CA ILE A 47 5.52 2.60 4.75
C ILE A 47 4.70 1.35 5.03
N SER A 48 5.25 0.45 5.82
CA SER A 48 4.57 -0.75 6.31
C SER A 48 3.97 -0.44 7.68
N ARG A 49 2.65 -0.59 7.83
CA ARG A 49 1.96 -0.50 9.13
C ARG A 49 1.48 -1.90 9.51
N ILE A 50 2.03 -2.48 10.57
CA ILE A 50 1.79 -3.88 10.96
C ILE A 50 1.27 -3.94 12.39
N ILE A 51 0.29 -4.80 12.64
CA ILE A 51 -0.14 -5.21 13.98
C ILE A 51 -0.01 -6.72 14.11
N GLU A 52 0.55 -7.16 15.23
CA GLU A 52 0.70 -8.57 15.58
C GLU A 52 0.28 -8.73 17.04
N GLU A 53 -0.40 -9.83 17.33
CA GLU A 53 -0.90 -10.16 18.66
C GLU A 53 -1.79 -9.07 19.29
N GLY A 54 -2.58 -8.37 18.47
CA GLY A 54 -3.57 -7.37 18.91
C GLY A 54 -4.74 -7.96 19.70
N ASN A 55 -5.66 -7.11 20.17
CA ASN A 55 -6.82 -7.59 20.94
C ASN A 55 -7.92 -8.16 20.02
N VAL A 56 -8.09 -7.56 18.84
CA VAL A 56 -9.09 -7.95 17.83
C VAL A 56 -8.42 -8.63 16.65
N PHE A 57 -7.28 -8.11 16.19
CA PHE A 57 -6.52 -8.67 15.07
C PHE A 57 -5.41 -9.59 15.59
N GLU A 58 -5.40 -10.83 15.12
CA GLU A 58 -4.28 -11.76 15.34
C GLU A 58 -3.04 -11.22 14.62
N ARG A 59 -3.23 -10.82 13.36
CA ARG A 59 -2.21 -10.24 12.51
C ARG A 59 -2.85 -9.38 11.43
N GLY A 60 -2.21 -8.28 11.08
CA GLY A 60 -2.66 -7.45 9.97
C GLY A 60 -1.60 -6.50 9.47
N GLY A 61 -1.76 -6.06 8.23
CA GLY A 61 -0.84 -5.13 7.61
C GLY A 61 -1.55 -4.19 6.65
N VAL A 62 -1.19 -2.92 6.70
CA VAL A 62 -1.59 -1.88 5.75
C VAL A 62 -0.30 -1.28 5.17
N GLY A 63 0.01 -1.63 3.94
CA GLY A 63 1.21 -1.17 3.24
C GLY A 63 0.89 -0.03 2.28
N PHE A 64 1.71 1.01 2.32
CA PHE A 64 1.82 2.02 1.26
C PHE A 64 3.14 1.80 0.53
N SER A 65 3.13 1.91 -0.79
CA SER A 65 4.35 1.94 -1.59
C SER A 65 4.24 3.00 -2.68
N HIS A 66 5.37 3.64 -3.01
CA HIS A 66 5.58 4.46 -4.20
C HIS A 66 6.99 4.18 -4.69
N VAL A 67 7.11 3.38 -5.74
CA VAL A 67 8.38 2.89 -6.30
C VAL A 67 8.55 3.40 -7.72
N MET A 68 9.80 3.52 -8.15
CA MET A 68 10.16 4.06 -9.44
C MET A 68 11.23 3.20 -10.10
N GLY A 69 11.36 3.29 -11.42
CA GLY A 69 12.48 2.69 -12.14
C GLY A 69 12.69 3.31 -13.51
N LYS A 70 13.89 3.08 -14.07
CA LYS A 70 14.28 3.57 -15.40
C LYS A 70 13.81 2.66 -16.53
N ASN A 71 13.72 1.36 -16.25
CA ASN A 71 13.35 0.33 -17.22
C ASN A 71 12.12 -0.42 -16.70
N LEU A 72 11.00 -0.30 -17.40
CA LEU A 72 9.82 -1.10 -17.09
C LEU A 72 10.12 -2.60 -17.31
N PRO A 73 9.83 -3.49 -16.34
CA PRO A 73 10.12 -4.92 -16.47
C PRO A 73 9.45 -5.55 -17.69
N PRO A 74 10.09 -6.52 -18.37
CA PRO A 74 9.50 -7.21 -19.53
C PRO A 74 8.14 -7.84 -19.24
N SER A 75 7.93 -8.35 -18.03
CA SER A 75 6.64 -8.89 -17.59
C SER A 75 5.53 -7.83 -17.53
N ALA A 76 5.86 -6.59 -17.16
CA ALA A 76 4.92 -5.47 -17.12
C ALA A 76 4.66 -4.87 -18.52
N ALA A 77 5.59 -5.06 -19.46
CA ALA A 77 5.47 -4.64 -20.85
C ALA A 77 4.97 -5.76 -21.80
N ALA A 78 4.70 -6.97 -21.29
CA ALA A 78 4.40 -8.15 -22.11
C ALA A 78 3.22 -7.93 -23.09
N ASN A 79 2.20 -7.19 -22.64
CA ASN A 79 1.03 -6.84 -23.46
C ASN A 79 1.07 -5.40 -24.00
N ARG A 80 2.17 -4.67 -23.76
CA ARG A 80 2.36 -3.25 -24.10
C ARG A 80 3.83 -3.00 -24.48
N PRO A 81 4.30 -3.54 -25.63
CA PRO A 81 5.70 -3.40 -26.03
C PRO A 81 6.14 -1.93 -26.21
N GLU A 82 5.21 -1.01 -26.47
CA GLU A 82 5.44 0.43 -26.65
C GLU A 82 5.91 1.18 -25.39
N ILE A 83 5.74 0.56 -24.21
CA ILE A 83 6.20 1.10 -22.93
C ILE A 83 7.42 0.36 -22.37
N ALA A 84 7.95 -0.64 -23.09
CA ALA A 84 9.18 -1.32 -22.71
C ALA A 84 10.34 -0.31 -22.60
N GLY A 85 11.16 -0.44 -21.55
CA GLY A 85 12.33 0.41 -21.33
C GLY A 85 12.03 1.87 -20.95
N ARG A 86 10.75 2.25 -20.73
CA ARG A 86 10.40 3.59 -20.25
C ARG A 86 10.64 3.72 -18.74
N ASN A 87 10.89 4.97 -18.32
CA ASN A 87 10.77 5.37 -16.92
C ASN A 87 9.35 5.11 -16.43
N TRP A 88 9.22 4.67 -15.19
CA TRP A 88 7.95 4.35 -14.59
C TRP A 88 7.92 4.69 -13.11
N GLU A 89 6.71 4.92 -12.62
CA GLU A 89 6.39 4.94 -11.20
C GLU A 89 5.11 4.14 -10.96
N ALA A 90 5.03 3.49 -9.81
CA ALA A 90 3.82 2.81 -9.34
C ALA A 90 3.63 3.12 -7.86
N MET A 91 2.41 3.39 -7.46
CA MET A 91 2.06 3.63 -6.07
C MET A 91 0.74 2.98 -5.71
N GLY A 92 0.56 2.63 -4.45
CA GLY A 92 -0.68 2.00 -4.01
C GLY A 92 -0.72 1.76 -2.50
N VAL A 93 -1.94 1.44 -2.05
CA VAL A 93 -2.21 0.92 -0.71
C VAL A 93 -2.75 -0.49 -0.83
N SER A 94 -2.22 -1.40 -0.04
CA SER A 94 -2.74 -2.76 0.11
C SER A 94 -2.87 -3.15 1.57
N LEU A 95 -3.86 -3.96 1.89
CA LEU A 95 -4.00 -4.53 3.23
C LEU A 95 -4.49 -5.96 3.22
N VAL A 96 -4.14 -6.66 4.29
CA VAL A 96 -4.77 -7.92 4.72
C VAL A 96 -4.93 -7.83 6.24
N MET A 97 -6.12 -8.18 6.74
CA MET A 97 -6.41 -8.20 8.18
C MET A 97 -6.98 -9.56 8.57
N HIS A 98 -6.41 -10.18 9.60
CA HIS A 98 -6.86 -11.43 10.19
C HIS A 98 -7.40 -11.19 11.60
N PRO A 99 -8.73 -11.13 11.80
CA PRO A 99 -9.33 -11.08 13.13
C PRO A 99 -9.10 -12.38 13.91
N ARG A 100 -8.96 -12.28 15.24
CA ARG A 100 -8.93 -13.45 16.14
C ARG A 100 -10.27 -14.15 16.24
N ASN A 101 -11.36 -13.39 16.16
CA ASN A 101 -12.71 -13.94 16.26
C ASN A 101 -13.06 -14.69 14.97
N PRO A 102 -13.33 -16.01 15.01
CA PRO A 102 -13.63 -16.80 13.82
C PRO A 102 -14.91 -16.39 13.10
N TYR A 103 -15.77 -15.61 13.75
CA TYR A 103 -16.99 -15.05 13.14
C TYR A 103 -16.76 -13.70 12.45
N ALA A 104 -15.56 -13.12 12.57
CA ALA A 104 -15.16 -11.92 11.84
C ALA A 104 -14.25 -12.32 10.65
N PRO A 105 -14.61 -11.96 9.39
CA PRO A 105 -13.89 -12.45 8.22
C PRO A 105 -12.51 -11.79 8.05
N THR A 106 -11.58 -12.54 7.46
CA THR A 106 -10.37 -11.95 6.88
C THR A 106 -10.76 -11.04 5.71
N VAL A 107 -10.15 -9.86 5.63
CA VAL A 107 -10.37 -8.91 4.52
C VAL A 107 -9.08 -8.56 3.81
N HIS A 108 -9.20 -8.29 2.52
CA HIS A 108 -8.11 -7.81 1.67
C HIS A 108 -8.60 -6.61 0.83
N MET A 109 -7.73 -5.64 0.61
CA MET A 109 -7.98 -4.51 -0.29
C MET A 109 -6.68 -4.12 -1.00
N ASN A 110 -6.79 -3.69 -2.26
CA ASN A 110 -5.70 -3.07 -2.99
C ASN A 110 -6.22 -1.95 -3.91
N VAL A 111 -5.62 -0.77 -3.83
CA VAL A 111 -5.84 0.35 -4.74
C VAL A 111 -4.47 0.82 -5.24
N ARG A 112 -4.30 0.89 -6.57
CA ARG A 112 -3.04 1.19 -7.27
C ARG A 112 -3.30 1.77 -8.65
#